data_AF-A0A926SJN0-F1
#
_entry.id   AF-A0A926SJN0-F1
#
_cell.length_a   1.000
_cell.length_b   1.000
_cell.length_c   1.000
_cell.angle_alpha   90.00
_cell.angle_beta   90.00
_cell.angle_gamma   90.00
#
_symmetry.space_group_name_H-M   'P 1'
#
loop_
_entity.id
_entity.type
_entity.pdbx_description
1 polymer ?
#
loop_
_entity_poly.entity_id
_entity_poly.type
_entity_poly.pdbx_seq_one_letter_code
_entity_poly.pdbx_strand_id
1 'polypeptide(L)'
;MLPEKVLVIQTGNHADGLRSGIKQVRLQLPNSQIVVLCAARLSQVALSIAQVNQVLVHSAISETSLSDVPERLLNLIELLKVEQFDAAIVLPDGNRSPYPVAYACYLAGIPVRGGVSCEFGGGVLSACKASIEEMLNTLREAA
;
A
#
# COMPACT_ATOMS: atom_id res chain seq x y z
N MET A 1 -12.13 13.41 -7.44
CA MET A 1 -12.20 12.39 -8.48
C MET A 1 -11.63 11.10 -7.90
N LEU A 2 -12.34 9.98 -7.97
CA LEU A 2 -11.82 8.72 -7.41
C LEU A 2 -10.50 8.32 -8.09
N PRO A 3 -9.54 7.73 -7.34
CA PRO A 3 -8.23 7.38 -7.90
C PRO A 3 -8.36 6.36 -9.03
N GLU A 4 -7.68 6.57 -10.15
CA GLU A 4 -7.71 5.65 -11.29
C GLU A 4 -6.73 4.49 -11.09
N LYS A 5 -5.54 4.76 -10.53
CA LYS A 5 -4.51 3.75 -10.26
C LYS A 5 -4.09 3.75 -8.80
N VAL A 6 -4.38 2.65 -8.12
CA VAL A 6 -4.19 2.49 -6.67
C VAL A 6 -3.15 1.43 -6.38
N LEU A 7 -2.17 1.80 -5.58
CA LEU A 7 -1.18 0.90 -5.01
C LEU A 7 -1.71 0.32 -3.71
N VAL A 8 -1.81 -1.01 -3.60
CA VAL A 8 -2.10 -1.72 -2.36
C VAL A 8 -0.83 -2.41 -1.88
N ILE A 9 -0.42 -2.13 -0.66
CA ILE A 9 0.86 -2.57 -0.10
C ILE A 9 0.59 -3.55 1.02
N GLN A 10 1.15 -4.76 0.90
CA GLN A 10 1.13 -5.76 1.97
C GLN A 10 2.54 -5.92 2.54
N THR A 11 2.78 -5.35 3.73
CA THR A 11 4.07 -5.40 4.44
C THR A 11 4.29 -6.72 5.19
N GLY A 12 3.21 -7.47 5.43
CA GLY A 12 3.23 -8.79 6.04
C GLY A 12 3.36 -9.95 5.05
N ASN A 13 3.31 -11.17 5.59
CA ASN A 13 3.25 -12.42 4.81
C ASN A 13 1.87 -13.10 4.88
N HIS A 14 0.84 -12.37 5.28
CA HIS A 14 -0.50 -12.92 5.49
C HIS A 14 -1.31 -12.94 4.18
N ALA A 15 -1.51 -14.12 3.62
CA ALA A 15 -2.29 -14.31 2.40
C ALA A 15 -3.76 -13.90 2.57
N ASP A 16 -4.39 -14.26 3.69
CA ASP A 16 -5.79 -13.92 3.97
C ASP A 16 -5.98 -12.41 4.16
N GLY A 17 -5.04 -11.75 4.83
CA GLY A 17 -5.01 -10.30 4.98
C GLY A 17 -4.95 -9.60 3.61
N LEU A 18 -4.09 -10.07 2.71
CA LEU A 18 -4.03 -9.56 1.35
C LEU A 18 -5.36 -9.76 0.61
N ARG A 19 -5.93 -10.98 0.60
CA ARG A 19 -7.19 -11.28 -0.09
C ARG A 19 -8.34 -10.41 0.43
N SER A 20 -8.47 -10.29 1.76
CA SER A 20 -9.50 -9.48 2.40
C SER A 20 -9.32 -8.00 2.09
N GLY A 21 -8.09 -7.49 2.20
CA GLY A 21 -7.76 -6.11 1.88
C GLY A 21 -8.11 -5.75 0.43
N ILE A 22 -7.73 -6.58 -0.54
CA ILE A 22 -8.08 -6.36 -1.95
C ILE A 22 -9.60 -6.38 -2.16
N LYS A 23 -10.32 -7.28 -1.50
CA LYS A 23 -11.79 -7.31 -1.57
C LYS A 23 -12.39 -5.99 -1.06
N GLN A 24 -11.91 -5.48 0.07
CA GLN A 24 -12.37 -4.20 0.64
C GLN A 24 -12.05 -3.01 -0.26
N VAL A 25 -10.83 -2.95 -0.79
CA VAL A 25 -10.43 -1.91 -1.75
C VAL A 25 -11.34 -1.94 -2.97
N ARG A 26 -11.57 -3.11 -3.59
CA ARG A 26 -12.43 -3.22 -4.77
C ARG A 26 -13.88 -2.83 -4.50
N LEU A 27 -14.42 -3.13 -3.31
CA LEU A 27 -15.78 -2.72 -2.95
C LEU A 27 -15.92 -1.19 -2.90
N GLN A 28 -14.89 -0.47 -2.45
CA GLN A 28 -14.91 0.98 -2.29
C GLN A 28 -14.44 1.74 -3.55
N LEU A 29 -13.56 1.10 -4.33
CA LEU A 29 -12.92 1.64 -5.53
C LEU A 29 -13.17 0.68 -6.71
N PRO A 30 -14.42 0.54 -7.18
CA PRO A 30 -14.83 -0.53 -8.08
C PRO A 30 -14.14 -0.47 -9.46
N ASN A 31 -13.76 0.71 -9.92
CA ASN A 31 -13.22 0.93 -11.25
C ASN A 31 -11.70 1.16 -11.29
N SER A 32 -11.06 1.28 -10.14
CA SER A 32 -9.62 1.58 -10.07
C SER A 32 -8.78 0.38 -10.52
N GLN A 33 -7.65 0.65 -11.17
CA GLN A 33 -6.60 -0.32 -11.37
C GLN A 33 -5.91 -0.59 -10.04
N ILE A 34 -5.92 -1.84 -9.60
CA ILE A 34 -5.31 -2.26 -8.34
C ILE A 34 -3.96 -2.89 -8.66
N VAL A 35 -2.89 -2.22 -8.25
CA VAL A 35 -1.52 -2.75 -8.31
C VAL A 35 -1.11 -3.18 -6.90
N VAL A 36 -0.65 -4.41 -6.75
CA VAL A 36 -0.22 -4.94 -5.45
C VAL A 36 1.29 -4.88 -5.33
N LEU A 37 1.80 -4.24 -4.29
CA LEU A 37 3.20 -4.32 -3.89
C LEU A 37 3.35 -5.25 -2.69
N CYS A 38 4.13 -6.32 -2.85
CA CYS A 38 4.31 -7.33 -1.81
C CYS A 38 5.71 -7.97 -1.85
N ALA A 39 6.03 -8.74 -0.81
CA ALA A 39 7.18 -9.63 -0.81
C ALA A 39 7.01 -10.78 -1.81
N ALA A 40 8.13 -11.35 -2.31
CA ALA A 40 8.12 -12.44 -3.29
C ALA A 40 7.26 -13.63 -2.86
N ARG A 41 7.21 -13.93 -1.56
CA ARG A 41 6.42 -15.01 -0.98
C ARG A 41 4.91 -14.89 -1.21
N LEU A 42 4.40 -13.67 -1.36
CA LEU A 42 2.98 -13.40 -1.60
C LEU A 42 2.64 -13.20 -3.08
N SER A 43 3.63 -13.13 -3.97
CA SER A 43 3.43 -12.84 -5.39
C SER A 43 2.41 -13.76 -6.06
N GLN A 44 2.53 -15.08 -5.84
CA GLN A 44 1.61 -16.05 -6.44
C GLN A 44 0.19 -15.93 -5.89
N VAL A 45 0.04 -15.57 -4.61
CA VAL A 45 -1.27 -15.29 -4.00
C VAL A 45 -1.87 -14.04 -4.63
N ALA A 46 -1.09 -12.97 -4.77
CA ALA A 46 -1.52 -11.72 -5.37
C ALA A 46 -1.97 -11.90 -6.83
N LEU A 47 -1.19 -12.64 -7.63
CA LEU A 47 -1.52 -12.98 -9.02
C LEU A 47 -2.80 -13.85 -9.14
N SER A 48 -3.17 -14.58 -8.09
CA SER A 48 -4.37 -15.42 -8.08
C SER A 48 -5.65 -14.63 -7.79
N ILE A 49 -5.57 -13.34 -7.44
CA ILE A 49 -6.73 -12.53 -7.07
C ILE A 49 -7.23 -11.81 -8.33
N ALA A 50 -8.42 -12.17 -8.81
CA ALA A 50 -8.98 -11.65 -10.06
C ALA A 50 -9.11 -10.12 -10.12
N GLN A 51 -9.23 -9.46 -8.96
CA GLN A 51 -9.33 -8.00 -8.86
C GLN A 51 -7.99 -7.28 -9.00
N VAL A 52 -6.85 -7.98 -8.99
CA VAL A 52 -5.51 -7.41 -9.08
C VAL A 52 -5.09 -7.29 -10.54
N ASN A 53 -4.69 -6.09 -10.95
CA ASN A 53 -4.29 -5.79 -12.32
C ASN A 53 -2.79 -6.03 -12.55
N GLN A 54 -1.97 -5.77 -11.55
CA GLN A 54 -0.51 -5.90 -11.62
C GLN A 54 0.05 -6.25 -10.25
N VAL A 55 1.15 -7.00 -10.23
CA VAL A 55 1.89 -7.33 -9.01
C VAL A 55 3.32 -6.82 -9.14
N LEU A 56 3.72 -5.95 -8.23
CA LEU A 56 5.07 -5.49 -8.01
C LEU A 56 5.67 -6.28 -6.84
N VAL A 57 6.84 -6.86 -7.07
CA VAL A 57 7.59 -7.58 -6.03
C VAL A 57 8.84 -6.77 -5.70
N HIS A 58 9.02 -6.44 -4.43
CA HIS A 58 10.19 -5.68 -4.00
C HIS A 58 10.72 -6.17 -2.66
N SER A 59 12.04 -6.36 -2.57
CA SER A 59 12.73 -6.91 -1.39
C SER A 59 12.61 -6.01 -0.15
N ALA A 60 12.44 -4.71 -0.36
CA ALA A 60 12.19 -3.75 0.71
C ALA A 60 10.94 -4.10 1.56
N ILE A 61 9.97 -4.81 0.98
CA ILE A 61 8.70 -5.14 1.66
C ILE A 61 8.83 -6.32 2.63
N SER A 62 9.72 -7.28 2.38
CA SER A 62 9.87 -8.46 3.24
C SER A 62 10.62 -8.18 4.55
N GLU A 63 11.41 -7.11 4.59
CA GLU A 63 12.38 -6.87 5.66
C GLU A 63 11.79 -6.08 6.81
N THR A 64 12.20 -6.41 8.04
CA THR A 64 11.77 -5.72 9.27
C THR A 64 12.26 -4.28 9.38
N SER A 65 13.27 -3.89 8.59
CA SER A 65 13.77 -2.52 8.54
C SER A 65 14.12 -2.12 7.10
N LEU A 66 13.32 -1.20 6.56
CA LEU A 66 13.60 -0.53 5.29
C LEU A 66 14.90 0.29 5.32
N SER A 67 15.40 0.59 6.52
CA SER A 67 16.55 1.45 6.77
C SER A 67 17.89 0.72 6.73
N ASP A 68 17.90 -0.61 6.73
CA ASP A 68 19.13 -1.41 6.84
C ASP A 68 19.98 -1.36 5.57
N VAL A 69 19.35 -1.08 4.42
CA VAL A 69 20.00 -0.98 3.11
C VAL A 69 19.39 0.19 2.34
N PRO A 70 19.96 1.41 2.44
CA PRO A 70 19.41 2.63 1.83
C PRO A 70 19.10 2.50 0.34
N GLU A 71 19.91 1.75 -0.40
CA GLU A 71 19.74 1.51 -1.84
C GLU A 71 18.40 0.83 -2.15
N ARG A 72 17.92 -0.05 -1.27
CA ARG A 72 16.61 -0.71 -1.46
C ARG A 72 15.46 0.29 -1.33
N LEU A 73 15.56 1.23 -0.39
CA LEU A 73 14.56 2.28 -0.23
C LEU A 73 14.57 3.22 -1.44
N LEU A 74 15.75 3.63 -1.91
CA LEU A 74 15.90 4.49 -3.09
C LEU A 74 15.33 3.81 -4.35
N ASN A 75 15.66 2.54 -4.58
CA ASN A 75 15.12 1.76 -5.70
C ASN A 75 13.59 1.61 -5.62
N LEU A 76 13.05 1.43 -4.41
CA LEU A 76 11.59 1.40 -4.23
C LEU A 76 10.97 2.76 -4.58
N ILE A 77 11.56 3.87 -4.13
CA ILE A 77 11.05 5.22 -4.43
C ILE A 77 11.05 5.47 -5.94
N GLU A 78 12.15 5.15 -6.63
CA GLU A 78 12.26 5.28 -8.10
C GLU A 78 11.19 4.45 -8.82
N LEU A 79 11.00 3.18 -8.43
CA LEU A 79 9.94 2.32 -8.97
C LEU A 79 8.56 2.96 -8.81
N LEU A 80 8.25 3.46 -7.61
CA LEU A 80 6.94 4.05 -7.31
C LEU A 80 6.71 5.37 -8.06
N LYS A 81 7.75 6.18 -8.28
CA LYS A 81 7.67 7.43 -9.05
C LYS A 81 7.28 7.17 -10.50
N VAL A 82 7.89 6.16 -11.13
CA VAL A 82 7.64 5.83 -12.54
C VAL A 82 6.20 5.36 -12.75
N GLU A 83 5.65 4.62 -11.79
CA GLU A 83 4.31 4.03 -11.89
C GLU A 83 3.16 5.04 -11.76
N GLN A 84 3.40 6.23 -11.17
CA GLN A 84 2.43 7.34 -11.05
C GLN A 84 1.09 6.92 -10.44
N PHE A 85 1.10 6.50 -9.18
CA PHE A 85 -0.12 6.15 -8.45
C PHE A 85 -0.87 7.39 -7.94
N ASP A 86 -2.20 7.37 -8.01
CA ASP A 86 -3.05 8.40 -7.42
C ASP A 86 -3.20 8.20 -5.90
N ALA A 87 -3.15 6.95 -5.46
CA ALA A 87 -3.26 6.59 -4.05
C ALA A 87 -2.42 5.37 -3.69
N ALA A 88 -1.90 5.35 -2.47
CA ALA A 88 -1.29 4.19 -1.84
C ALA A 88 -2.07 3.79 -0.59
N ILE A 89 -2.29 2.50 -0.42
CA ILE A 89 -3.02 1.91 0.71
C ILE A 89 -2.10 0.88 1.36
N VAL A 90 -1.67 1.14 2.58
CA VAL A 90 -0.89 0.19 3.38
C VAL A 90 -1.86 -0.67 4.19
N LEU A 91 -1.91 -1.96 3.88
CA LEU A 91 -2.71 -2.89 4.65
C LEU A 91 -2.12 -3.07 6.06
N PRO A 92 -2.96 -3.21 7.10
CA PRO A 92 -2.50 -3.46 8.44
C PRO A 92 -1.77 -4.79 8.53
N ASP A 93 -0.63 -4.76 9.21
CA ASP A 93 0.10 -5.94 9.65
C ASP A 93 0.34 -5.76 11.15
N GLY A 94 -0.09 -6.74 11.95
CA GLY A 94 -0.07 -6.62 13.41
C GLY A 94 1.33 -6.44 14.03
N ASN A 95 2.39 -6.63 13.24
CA ASN A 95 3.77 -6.56 13.70
C ASN A 95 4.59 -5.49 12.97
N ARG A 96 4.00 -4.72 12.03
CA ARG A 96 4.75 -3.79 11.19
C ARG A 96 4.03 -2.46 11.08
N SER A 97 4.79 -1.40 11.35
CA SER A 97 4.31 -0.04 11.17
C SER A 97 4.10 0.27 9.68
N PRO A 98 3.02 0.97 9.29
CA PRO A 98 2.81 1.37 7.90
C PRO A 98 3.69 2.55 7.49
N TYR A 99 4.27 3.30 8.44
CA TYR A 99 4.95 4.56 8.17
C TYR A 99 6.21 4.44 7.30
N PRO A 100 7.09 3.44 7.46
CA PRO A 100 8.28 3.33 6.62
C PRO A 100 7.94 3.23 5.13
N VAL A 101 6.94 2.42 4.77
CA VAL A 101 6.54 2.27 3.36
C VAL A 101 5.67 3.42 2.87
N ALA A 102 4.84 4.00 3.74
CA ALA A 102 4.10 5.22 3.43
C ALA A 102 5.04 6.41 3.20
N TYR A 103 6.18 6.47 3.89
CA TYR A 103 7.20 7.48 3.68
C TYR A 103 7.89 7.31 2.31
N ALA A 104 8.16 6.08 1.87
CA ALA A 104 8.60 5.82 0.50
C ALA A 104 7.57 6.32 -0.54
N CYS A 105 6.27 6.08 -0.29
CA CYS A 105 5.19 6.57 -1.14
C CYS A 105 5.12 8.11 -1.18
N TYR A 106 5.34 8.76 -0.03
CA TYR A 106 5.40 10.22 0.09
C TYR A 106 6.56 10.79 -0.74
N LEU A 107 7.77 10.22 -0.60
CA LEU A 107 8.94 10.63 -1.38
C LEU A 107 8.80 10.32 -2.88
N ALA A 108 7.96 9.35 -3.23
CA ALA A 108 7.58 9.06 -4.61
C ALA A 108 6.52 10.02 -5.17
N GLY A 109 5.99 10.95 -4.37
CA GLY A 109 5.01 11.94 -4.81
C GLY A 109 3.58 11.41 -4.90
N ILE A 110 3.27 10.24 -4.35
CA ILE A 110 1.91 9.69 -4.36
C ILE A 110 1.03 10.57 -3.47
N PRO A 111 -0.02 11.24 -3.99
CA PRO A 111 -0.68 12.33 -3.29
C PRO A 111 -1.52 11.86 -2.11
N VAL A 112 -2.20 10.71 -2.23
CA VAL A 112 -3.02 10.14 -1.15
C VAL A 112 -2.40 8.86 -0.61
N ARG A 113 -2.20 8.77 0.71
CA ARG A 113 -1.53 7.65 1.40
C ARG A 113 -2.34 7.24 2.62
N GLY A 114 -3.07 6.14 2.47
CA GLY A 114 -3.89 5.54 3.52
C GLY A 114 -3.13 4.48 4.30
N GLY A 115 -3.33 4.43 5.62
CA GLY A 115 -2.85 3.35 6.46
C GLY A 115 -3.72 3.18 7.71
N VAL A 116 -3.69 1.99 8.28
CA VAL A 116 -4.26 1.72 9.60
C VAL A 116 -3.14 1.74 10.62
N SER A 117 -3.21 2.64 11.59
CA SER A 117 -2.24 2.72 12.68
C SER A 117 -2.87 3.35 13.92
N CYS A 118 -2.42 2.92 15.09
CA CYS A 118 -2.72 3.55 16.38
C CYS A 118 -1.67 4.61 16.78
N GLU A 119 -0.61 4.79 15.98
CA GLU A 119 0.50 5.71 16.25
C GLU A 119 0.30 7.03 15.49
N PHE A 120 0.88 8.12 16.00
CA PHE A 120 0.93 9.40 15.29
C PHE A 120 2.19 9.50 14.43
N GLY A 121 2.05 9.58 13.11
CA GLY A 121 3.17 9.75 12.17
C GLY A 121 3.11 11.00 11.31
N GLY A 122 2.42 12.05 11.77
CA GLY A 122 2.33 13.34 11.08
C GLY A 122 1.69 13.23 9.69
N GLY A 123 2.23 13.98 8.70
CA GLY A 123 1.71 14.03 7.33
C GLY A 123 2.13 12.88 6.41
N VAL A 124 2.83 11.87 6.93
CA VAL A 124 3.29 10.72 6.13
C VAL A 124 2.11 9.92 5.62
N LEU A 125 1.11 9.65 6.47
CA LEU A 125 -0.21 9.21 6.04
C LEU A 125 -1.09 10.43 5.86
N SER A 126 -1.80 10.51 4.74
CA SER A 126 -2.85 11.51 4.53
C SER A 126 -4.20 11.06 5.08
N ALA A 127 -4.38 9.74 5.26
CA ALA A 127 -5.55 9.14 5.90
C ALA A 127 -5.10 8.02 6.86
N CYS A 128 -5.15 8.29 8.17
CA CYS A 128 -4.85 7.32 9.22
C CYS A 128 -6.10 7.05 10.06
N LYS A 129 -6.54 5.78 10.13
CA LYS A 129 -7.75 5.36 10.88
C LYS A 129 -7.53 4.05 11.63
N ALA A 130 -8.49 3.66 12.46
CA ALA A 130 -8.44 2.42 13.25
C ALA A 130 -8.80 1.18 12.42
N SER A 131 -9.43 1.35 11.25
CA SER A 131 -9.80 0.26 10.35
C SER A 131 -9.58 0.62 8.87
N ILE A 132 -9.45 -0.41 8.02
CA ILE A 132 -9.31 -0.25 6.57
C ILE A 132 -10.56 0.43 5.99
N GLU A 133 -11.75 0.09 6.49
CA GLU A 133 -13.02 0.66 6.02
C GLU A 133 -13.08 2.17 6.24
N GLU A 134 -12.82 2.64 7.47
CA GLU A 134 -12.79 4.06 7.79
C GLU A 134 -11.73 4.82 6.98
N MET A 135 -10.55 4.19 6.82
CA MET A 135 -9.45 4.75 6.03
C MET A 135 -9.88 4.90 4.56
N LEU A 136 -10.49 3.87 3.95
CA LEU A 136 -10.97 3.92 2.56
C LEU A 136 -12.05 4.97 2.36
N ASN A 137 -12.99 5.14 3.30
CA ASN A 137 -14.00 6.19 3.23
C ASN A 137 -13.35 7.58 3.21
N THR A 138 -12.37 7.82 4.08
CA THR A 138 -11.62 9.09 4.11
C THR A 138 -10.85 9.32 2.80
N LEU A 139 -10.28 8.25 2.24
CA LEU A 139 -9.52 8.29 0.98
C LEU A 139 -10.40 8.71 -0.20
N ARG A 140 -11.66 8.24 -0.24
CA ARG A 140 -12.65 8.61 -1.25
C ARG A 140 -13.07 10.08 -1.17
N GLU A 141 -13.08 10.67 0.02
CA GLU A 141 -13.41 12.08 0.24
C GLU A 141 -12.24 13.01 -0.14
N ALA A 142 -11.01 12.54 0.00
CA ALA A 142 -9.79 13.32 -0.28
C ALA A 142 -9.37 13.32 -1.77
N ALA A 143 -9.94 12.43 -2.59
CA ALA A 143 -9.64 12.28 -4.00
C ALA A 143 -10.62 13.04 -4.89
#